data_AF-A0A3N9U224-F1
#
_entry.id   AF-A0A3N9U224-F1
#
_cell.length_a   1.000
_cell.length_b   1.000
_cell.length_c   1.000
_cell.angle_alpha   90.00
_cell.angle_beta   90.00
_cell.angle_gamma   90.00
#
_symmetry.space_group_name_H-M   'P 1'
#
loop_
_entity.id
_entity.type
_entity.pdbx_description
1 polymer ?
#
loop_
_entity_poly.entity_id
_entity_poly.type
_entity_poly.pdbx_seq_one_letter_code
_entity_poly.pdbx_strand_id
1 'polypeptide(L)'
;MLISDSMSTLWLIYGALSLVVLLAGYLGLAFLPRLPRLVLTWAVAGVMWMPSMFELPLIEEGQVYSGQAPAIMVAAVAFMDGNNGVLVPAATRVIVGAAIGALFGLALWWSGRRRRLRKAEAAAAARDQDAEAHGTSREEGRERQEPVLG
;
A
#
# COMPACT_ATOMS: atom_id res chain seq x y z
N MET A 1 -4.39 -32.04 -3.05
CA MET A 1 -3.92 -32.37 -1.67
C MET A 1 -3.43 -31.14 -0.89
N LEU A 2 -3.57 -29.89 -1.38
CA LEU A 2 -3.17 -28.66 -0.66
C LEU A 2 -4.30 -27.98 0.15
N ILE A 3 -5.52 -28.54 0.14
CA ILE A 3 -6.74 -27.91 0.70
C ILE A 3 -7.23 -28.61 1.98
N SER A 4 -6.62 -29.74 2.37
CA SER A 4 -7.05 -30.54 3.52
C SER A 4 -6.45 -30.10 4.85
N ASP A 5 -5.48 -29.17 4.85
CA ASP A 5 -5.01 -28.54 6.08
C ASP A 5 -5.91 -27.37 6.44
N SER A 6 -6.81 -27.59 7.39
CA SER A 6 -7.84 -26.63 7.82
C SER A 6 -7.25 -25.27 8.19
N MET A 7 -6.04 -25.26 8.75
CA MET A 7 -5.31 -24.03 9.10
C MET A 7 -4.87 -23.25 7.86
N SER A 8 -4.29 -23.91 6.86
CA SER A 8 -3.82 -23.24 5.63
C SER A 8 -4.98 -22.64 4.84
N THR A 9 -6.09 -23.37 4.73
CA THR A 9 -7.33 -22.89 4.10
C THR A 9 -7.90 -21.67 4.81
N LEU A 10 -7.88 -21.63 6.15
CA LEU A 10 -8.33 -20.48 6.93
C LEU A 10 -7.47 -19.24 6.63
N TRP A 11 -6.14 -19.38 6.62
CA TRP A 11 -5.24 -18.29 6.26
C TRP A 11 -5.43 -17.79 4.82
N LEU A 12 -5.71 -18.69 3.86
CA LEU A 12 -6.04 -18.32 2.48
C LEU A 12 -7.33 -17.50 2.39
N ILE A 13 -8.40 -17.97 3.05
CA ILE A 13 -9.69 -17.26 3.09
C ILE A 13 -9.52 -15.91 3.79
N TYR A 14 -8.80 -15.87 4.91
CA TYR A 14 -8.47 -14.65 5.62
C TYR A 14 -7.70 -13.67 4.74
N GLY A 15 -6.67 -14.15 4.02
CA GLY A 15 -5.92 -13.35 3.06
C GLY A 15 -6.82 -12.76 1.98
N ALA A 16 -7.66 -13.57 1.36
CA ALA A 16 -8.60 -13.13 0.33
C ALA A 16 -9.59 -12.08 0.87
N LEU A 17 -10.22 -12.34 2.02
CA LEU A 17 -11.13 -11.39 2.67
C LEU A 17 -10.43 -10.09 3.07
N SER A 18 -9.22 -10.17 3.62
CA SER A 18 -8.44 -8.99 4.00
C SER A 18 -8.17 -8.10 2.79
N LEU A 19 -7.94 -8.69 1.61
CA LEU A 19 -7.69 -7.94 0.37
C LEU A 19 -8.96 -7.24 -0.12
N VAL A 20 -10.12 -7.88 0.01
CA VAL A 20 -11.43 -7.26 -0.26
C VAL A 20 -11.69 -6.09 0.69
N VAL A 21 -11.43 -6.27 1.98
CA VAL A 21 -11.58 -5.21 3.00
C VAL A 21 -10.63 -4.04 2.72
N LEU A 22 -9.36 -4.32 2.39
CA LEU A 22 -8.38 -3.28 2.06
C LEU A 22 -8.77 -2.51 0.79
N LEU A 23 -9.26 -3.21 -0.23
CA LEU A 23 -9.73 -2.59 -1.46
C LEU A 23 -10.95 -1.70 -1.19
N ALA A 24 -11.95 -2.21 -0.47
CA ALA A 24 -13.12 -1.45 -0.08
C ALA A 24 -12.75 -0.24 0.78
N GLY A 25 -11.85 -0.41 1.76
CA GLY A 25 -11.34 0.67 2.60
C GLY A 25 -10.58 1.72 1.79
N TYR A 26 -9.74 1.31 0.83
CA TYR A 26 -9.05 2.22 -0.07
C TYR A 26 -10.02 3.04 -0.95
N LEU A 27 -11.09 2.40 -1.46
CA LEU A 27 -12.16 3.08 -2.21
C LEU A 27 -12.99 4.00 -1.32
N GLY A 28 -13.31 3.59 -0.09
CA GLY A 28 -14.05 4.41 0.89
C GLY A 28 -13.26 5.65 1.32
N LEU A 29 -11.93 5.53 1.40
CA LEU A 29 -11.00 6.64 1.64
C LEU A 29 -10.76 7.50 0.39
N ALA A 30 -11.57 7.38 -0.67
CA ALA A 30 -11.42 8.17 -1.89
C ALA A 30 -11.48 9.69 -1.65
N PHE A 31 -12.18 10.13 -0.60
CA PHE A 31 -12.25 11.54 -0.19
C PHE A 31 -10.91 12.10 0.31
N LEU A 32 -10.00 11.25 0.82
CA LEU A 32 -8.71 11.70 1.33
C LEU A 32 -7.69 11.97 0.20
N PRO A 33 -6.75 12.92 0.40
CA PRO A 33 -5.65 13.10 -0.52
C PRO A 33 -4.82 11.82 -0.63
N ARG A 34 -4.17 11.62 -1.79
CA ARG A 34 -3.53 10.34 -2.15
C ARG A 34 -2.49 9.84 -1.13
N LEU A 35 -1.83 10.74 -0.41
CA LEU A 35 -0.80 10.39 0.58
C LEU A 35 -1.40 9.71 1.82
N PRO A 36 -2.24 10.38 2.64
CA PRO A 36 -2.79 9.73 3.84
C PRO A 36 -3.63 8.51 3.49
N ARG A 37 -4.28 8.50 2.32
CA ARG A 37 -4.99 7.32 1.82
C ARG A 37 -4.06 6.11 1.69
N LEU A 38 -2.91 6.25 1.02
CA LEU A 38 -1.95 5.15 0.87
C LEU A 38 -1.37 4.72 2.23
N VAL A 39 -0.92 5.69 3.04
CA VAL A 39 -0.32 5.39 4.35
C VAL A 39 -1.31 4.64 5.24
N LEU A 40 -2.57 5.08 5.31
CA LEU A 40 -3.57 4.47 6.17
C LEU A 40 -3.97 3.06 5.68
N THR A 41 -4.22 2.88 4.38
CA THR A 41 -4.56 1.57 3.82
C THR A 41 -3.43 0.57 4.08
N TRP A 42 -2.18 0.96 3.84
CA TRP A 42 -1.05 0.06 4.06
C TRP A 42 -0.74 -0.18 5.53
N ALA A 43 -0.97 0.81 6.42
CA ALA A 43 -0.89 0.60 7.86
C ALA A 43 -1.90 -0.46 8.34
N VAL A 44 -3.15 -0.36 7.89
CA VAL A 44 -4.20 -1.37 8.20
C VAL A 44 -3.80 -2.74 7.65
N ALA A 45 -3.26 -2.80 6.43
CA ALA A 45 -2.75 -4.04 5.86
C ALA A 45 -1.64 -4.66 6.73
N GLY A 46 -0.71 -3.83 7.21
CA GLY A 46 0.35 -4.25 8.12
C GLY A 46 -0.19 -4.79 9.45
N VAL A 47 -1.22 -4.17 10.03
CA VAL A 47 -1.91 -4.68 11.23
C VAL A 47 -2.58 -6.02 10.97
N MET A 48 -3.29 -6.16 9.84
CA MET A 48 -4.03 -7.38 9.51
C MET A 48 -3.11 -8.56 9.19
N TRP A 49 -1.95 -8.32 8.58
CA TRP A 49 -1.05 -9.38 8.14
C TRP A 49 0.08 -9.70 9.10
N MET A 50 0.26 -8.96 10.19
CA MET A 50 1.28 -9.26 11.18
C MET A 50 0.90 -10.51 11.99
N PRO A 51 1.64 -11.63 11.87
CA PRO A 51 1.34 -12.83 12.64
C PRO A 51 1.81 -12.68 14.10
N SER A 52 1.09 -13.33 15.01
CA SER A 52 1.47 -13.49 16.41
C SER A 52 1.21 -14.93 16.84
N MET A 53 2.16 -15.50 17.57
CA MET A 53 1.94 -16.75 18.29
C MET A 53 1.01 -16.49 19.47
N PHE A 54 0.11 -17.43 19.72
CA PHE A 54 -0.70 -17.50 20.95
C PHE A 54 -0.56 -18.90 21.56
N GLU A 55 -0.61 -18.95 22.88
CA GLU A 55 -0.58 -20.17 23.67
C GLU A 55 -1.81 -20.16 24.58
N LEU A 56 -2.67 -21.18 24.47
CA LEU A 56 -3.75 -21.39 25.43
C LEU A 56 -3.38 -22.57 26.33
N PRO A 57 -3.37 -22.37 27.66
CA PRO A 57 -3.30 -23.49 28.60
C PRO A 57 -4.58 -24.31 28.49
N LEU A 58 -4.46 -25.63 28.26
CA LEU A 58 -5.60 -26.54 28.24
C LEU A 58 -6.02 -26.89 29.67
N ILE A 59 -7.24 -27.44 29.79
CA ILE A 59 -7.84 -27.87 31.06
C ILE A 59 -7.02 -29.01 31.72
N GLU A 60 -6.22 -29.75 30.95
CA GLU A 60 -5.27 -30.73 31.47
C GLU A 60 -3.92 -30.06 31.78
N GLU A 61 -3.50 -30.12 33.05
CA GLU A 61 -2.24 -29.57 33.54
C GLU A 61 -1.06 -30.09 32.69
N GLY A 62 -0.41 -29.19 31.95
CA GLY A 62 0.79 -29.48 31.15
C GLY A 62 0.61 -29.54 29.64
N GLN A 63 -0.63 -29.47 29.11
CA GLN A 63 -0.85 -29.34 27.66
C GLN A 63 -1.08 -27.88 27.27
N VAL A 64 -0.27 -27.37 26.34
CA VAL A 64 -0.37 -26.01 25.81
C VAL A 64 -0.71 -26.11 24.33
N TYR A 65 -1.83 -25.50 23.91
CA TYR A 65 -2.16 -25.39 22.49
C TYR A 65 -1.52 -24.12 21.95
N SER A 66 -0.52 -24.28 21.08
CA SER A 66 0.12 -23.19 20.38
C SER A 66 -0.46 -23.02 18.99
N GLY A 67 -0.84 -21.81 18.62
CA GLY A 67 -1.32 -21.47 17.29
C GLY A 67 -0.79 -20.12 16.78
N GLN A 68 -1.01 -19.86 15.50
CA GLN A 68 -0.73 -18.57 14.87
C GLN A 68 -2.03 -17.85 14.56
N ALA A 69 -2.14 -16.60 14.99
CA ALA A 69 -3.24 -15.72 14.65
C ALA A 69 -2.73 -14.33 14.29
N PRO A 70 -3.54 -13.49 13.61
CA PRO A 70 -3.21 -12.09 13.44
C PRO A 70 -2.98 -11.40 14.79
N ALA A 71 -1.91 -10.61 14.92
CA ALA A 71 -1.50 -9.96 16.17
C ALA A 71 -2.62 -9.11 16.78
N ILE A 72 -3.44 -8.48 15.93
CA ILE A 72 -4.59 -7.68 16.38
C ILE A 72 -5.65 -8.51 17.11
N MET A 73 -5.87 -9.77 16.68
CA MET A 73 -6.81 -10.67 17.34
C MET A 73 -6.25 -11.12 18.69
N VAL A 74 -4.96 -11.48 18.74
CA VAL A 74 -4.29 -11.85 20.00
C VAL A 74 -4.32 -10.71 21.01
N ALA A 75 -4.04 -9.48 20.56
CA ALA A 75 -4.11 -8.29 21.41
C ALA A 75 -5.54 -7.99 21.89
N ALA A 76 -6.54 -8.12 21.01
CA ALA A 76 -7.95 -7.90 21.38
C ALA A 76 -8.43 -8.91 22.44
N VAL A 77 -8.09 -10.19 22.27
CA VAL A 77 -8.41 -11.23 23.27
C VAL A 77 -7.68 -10.97 24.58
N ALA A 78 -6.37 -10.69 24.55
CA ALA A 78 -5.59 -10.41 25.75
C ALA A 78 -6.09 -9.15 26.49
N PHE A 79 -6.60 -8.16 25.76
CA PHE A 79 -7.25 -6.98 26.34
C PHE A 79 -8.56 -7.33 27.04
N MET A 80 -9.40 -8.19 26.42
CA MET A 80 -10.64 -8.66 27.03
C MET A 80 -10.39 -9.53 28.28
N ASP A 81 -9.35 -10.36 28.25
CA ASP A 81 -8.94 -11.21 29.38
C ASP A 81 -8.19 -10.44 30.48
N GLY A 82 -7.86 -9.17 30.28
CA GLY A 82 -7.06 -8.38 31.22
C GLY A 82 -5.63 -8.89 31.41
N ASN A 83 -5.13 -9.73 30.49
CA ASN A 83 -3.83 -10.37 30.58
C ASN A 83 -2.72 -9.46 30.00
N ASN A 84 -2.20 -8.57 30.84
CA ASN A 84 -1.13 -7.65 30.47
C ASN A 84 0.15 -8.35 29.99
N GLY A 85 0.42 -9.58 30.45
CA GLY A 85 1.58 -10.37 30.04
C GLY A 85 1.56 -10.78 28.56
N VAL A 86 0.37 -11.01 28.00
CA VAL A 86 0.17 -11.32 26.58
C VAL A 86 -0.18 -10.07 25.77
N LEU A 87 -0.87 -9.10 26.39
CA LEU A 87 -1.31 -7.88 25.73
C LEU A 87 -0.13 -7.02 25.24
N VAL A 88 0.86 -6.75 26.09
CA VAL A 88 2.01 -5.89 25.73
C VAL A 88 2.79 -6.43 24.52
N PRO A 89 3.21 -7.71 24.47
CA PRO A 89 3.92 -8.23 23.30
C PRO A 89 3.03 -8.30 22.06
N ALA A 90 1.74 -8.63 22.19
CA ALA A 90 0.82 -8.65 21.06
C ALA A 90 0.57 -7.23 20.50
N ALA A 91 0.33 -6.25 21.36
CA ALA A 91 0.14 -4.85 20.99
C ALA A 91 1.41 -4.27 20.34
N THR A 92 2.60 -4.64 20.83
CA THR A 92 3.86 -4.24 20.21
C THR A 92 3.97 -4.77 18.78
N ARG A 93 3.60 -6.04 18.54
CA ARG A 93 3.55 -6.60 17.18
C ARG A 93 2.55 -5.85 16.29
N VAL A 94 1.37 -5.48 16.81
CA VAL A 94 0.39 -4.65 16.08
C VAL A 94 0.98 -3.32 15.66
N ILE A 95 1.65 -2.61 16.58
CA ILE A 95 2.29 -1.32 16.30
C ILE A 95 3.40 -1.48 15.26
N VAL A 96 4.23 -2.51 15.38
CA VAL A 96 5.29 -2.82 14.41
C VAL A 96 4.70 -3.10 13.03
N GLY A 97 3.65 -3.93 12.95
CA GLY A 97 2.92 -4.22 11.72
C GLY A 97 2.36 -2.95 11.08
N ALA A 98 1.70 -2.10 11.87
CA ALA A 98 1.19 -0.80 11.43
C ALA A 98 2.29 0.11 10.89
N ALA A 99 3.44 0.18 11.58
CA ALA A 99 4.57 0.99 11.19
C ALA A 99 5.19 0.52 9.87
N ILE A 100 5.43 -0.79 9.72
CA ILE A 100 5.94 -1.39 8.48
C ILE A 100 4.98 -1.09 7.32
N GLY A 101 3.68 -1.29 7.55
CA GLY A 101 2.64 -0.97 6.57
C GLY A 101 2.63 0.51 6.17
N ALA A 102 2.66 1.42 7.14
CA ALA A 102 2.70 2.86 6.89
C ALA A 102 3.93 3.27 6.07
N LEU A 103 5.10 2.76 6.41
CA LEU A 103 6.35 2.99 5.67
C LEU A 103 6.27 2.48 4.24
N PHE A 104 5.65 1.32 4.02
CA PHE A 104 5.42 0.78 2.67
C PHE A 104 4.49 1.69 1.85
N GLY A 105 3.39 2.16 2.44
CA GLY A 105 2.50 3.13 1.82
C GLY A 105 3.19 4.44 1.46
N LEU A 106 4.08 4.92 2.34
CA LEU A 106 4.88 6.12 2.09
C LEU A 106 5.90 5.91 0.97
N ALA A 107 6.57 4.76 0.94
CA ALA A 107 7.52 4.40 -0.12
C ALA A 107 6.86 4.34 -1.50
N LEU A 108 5.65 3.74 -1.58
CA LEU A 108 4.85 3.71 -2.81
C LEU A 108 4.46 5.11 -3.27
N TRP A 109 4.06 5.98 -2.35
CA TRP A 109 3.77 7.37 -2.66
C TRP A 109 5.01 8.11 -3.21
N TRP A 110 6.17 7.94 -2.57
CA TRP A 110 7.41 8.59 -3.01
C TRP A 110 7.85 8.13 -4.40
N SER A 111 7.76 6.83 -4.68
CA SER A 111 8.02 6.25 -6.00
C SER A 111 7.06 6.80 -7.06
N GLY A 112 5.77 6.90 -6.73
CA GLY A 112 4.76 7.51 -7.60
C GLY A 112 5.02 8.98 -7.91
N ARG A 113 5.55 9.75 -6.95
CA ARG A 113 5.94 11.16 -7.16
C ARG A 113 7.11 11.28 -8.13
N ARG A 114 8.16 10.47 -7.96
CA ARG A 114 9.34 10.46 -8.86
C ARG A 114 8.97 10.09 -10.29
N ARG A 115 8.06 9.12 -10.50
CA ARG A 115 7.58 8.75 -11.83
C ARG A 115 6.83 9.88 -12.53
N ARG A 116 6.04 10.67 -11.78
CA ARG A 116 5.33 11.84 -12.33
C ARG A 116 6.29 12.94 -12.78
N LEU A 117 7.34 13.20 -12.01
CA LEU A 117 8.36 14.18 -12.36
C LEU A 117 9.10 13.75 -13.65
N ARG A 118 9.56 12.50 -13.71
CA ARG A 118 10.20 11.96 -14.94
C ARG A 118 9.29 12.03 -16.16
N LYS A 119 7.99 11.76 -16.00
CA LYS A 119 7.02 11.85 -17.10
C LYS A 119 6.81 13.30 -17.54
N ALA A 120 6.83 14.26 -16.61
CA ALA A 120 6.74 15.68 -16.93
C ALA A 120 7.98 16.19 -17.66
N GLU A 121 9.18 15.78 -17.23
CA GLU A 121 10.44 16.08 -17.91
C GLU A 121 10.48 15.49 -19.32
N ALA A 122 10.09 14.23 -19.49
CA ALA A 122 10.02 13.60 -20.82
C ALA A 122 9.00 14.29 -21.74
N ALA A 123 7.85 14.72 -21.19
CA ALA A 123 6.85 15.46 -21.97
C ALA A 123 7.30 16.88 -22.34
N ALA A 124 8.12 17.53 -21.50
CA ALA A 124 8.73 18.83 -21.81
C ALA A 124 9.78 18.67 -22.92
N ALA A 125 10.68 17.68 -22.81
CA ALA A 125 11.70 17.40 -23.82
C ALA A 125 11.10 17.06 -25.19
N ALA A 126 9.97 16.33 -25.22
CA ALA A 126 9.25 16.06 -26.48
C ALA A 126 8.68 17.33 -27.12
N ARG A 127 8.15 18.27 -26.32
CA ARG A 127 7.64 19.55 -26.83
C ARG A 127 8.75 20.45 -27.38
N ASP A 128 9.92 20.45 -26.74
CA ASP A 128 11.05 21.24 -27.21
C ASP A 128 11.60 20.69 -28.54
N GLN A 129 11.64 19.36 -28.71
CA GLN A 129 12.00 18.73 -29.99
C GLN A 129 10.99 19.04 -31.11
N ASP A 130 9.68 19.01 -30.82
CA ASP A 130 8.65 19.39 -31.79
C ASP A 130 8.75 20.87 -32.17
N ALA A 131 9.10 21.75 -31.22
CA ALA A 131 9.27 23.18 -31.46
C ALA A 131 10.54 23.50 -32.29
N GLU A 132 11.66 22.81 -32.04
CA GLU A 132 12.87 22.93 -32.87
C GLU A 132 12.66 22.37 -34.28
N ALA A 133 11.96 21.23 -34.41
CA ALA A 133 11.65 20.63 -35.71
C ALA A 133 10.72 21.52 -36.57
N HIS A 134 9.80 22.28 -35.96
CA HIS A 134 8.94 23.24 -36.66
C HIS A 134 9.56 24.64 -36.78
N GLY A 135 10.60 24.97 -36.01
CA GLY A 135 11.31 26.25 -36.09
C GLY A 135 12.21 26.37 -37.32
N THR A 136 12.82 25.28 -37.76
CA THR A 136 13.72 25.26 -38.93
C THR A 136 12.98 25.34 -40.27
N SER A 137 11.67 25.05 -40.31
CA SER A 137 10.87 25.16 -41.54
C SER A 137 10.27 26.55 -41.78
N ARG A 138 10.40 27.50 -40.84
CA ARG A 138 9.78 28.84 -40.94
C ARG A 138 10.75 29.96 -41.36
N GLU A 139 12.05 29.70 -41.39
CA GLU A 139 13.05 30.69 -41.84
C GLU A 139 13.31 30.69 -43.36
N GLU A 140 12.94 29.63 -44.10
CA GLU A 140 13.10 29.59 -45.57
C GLU A 140 11.91 30.16 -46.37
N GLY A 141 10.83 30.61 -45.71
CA GLY A 141 9.59 31.03 -46.37
C GLY A 141 9.30 32.53 -46.37
N ARG A 142 10.30 33.38 -46.14
CA ARG A 142 10.10 34.84 -46.01
C ARG A 142 10.86 35.64 -47.08
N GLU A 143 10.86 35.13 -48.31
CA GLU A 143 11.18 35.94 -49.47
C GLU A 143 10.02 36.91 -49.72
N ARG A 144 10.28 38.17 -49.42
CA ARG A 144 9.36 39.29 -49.43
C ARG A 144 8.99 39.61 -50.89
N GLN A 145 7.92 39.01 -51.38
CA GLN A 145 7.41 39.27 -52.72
C GLN A 145 6.59 40.57 -52.69
N GLU A 146 7.20 41.68 -53.09
CA GLU A 146 6.49 42.95 -53.25
C GLU A 146 5.61 42.89 -54.52
N PRO A 147 4.34 43.31 -54.45
CA PRO A 147 3.47 43.34 -55.62
C PRO A 147 3.86 44.52 -56.53
N VAL A 148 4.32 44.20 -57.74
CA VAL A 148 4.39 45.16 -58.85
C VAL A 148 2.97 45.51 -59.27
N LEU A 149 2.54 46.73 -58.95
CA LEU A 149 1.39 47.38 -59.55
C LEU A 149 1.75 47.71 -61.00
N GLY A 150 1.09 47.03 -61.94
CA GLY A 150 1.06 47.33 -63.38
C GLY A 150 -0.38 47.41 -63.84
#